data_AF-A0A9K3DDP2-F1
#
_entry.id   AF-A0A9K3DDP2-F1
#
_cell.length_a   1.000
_cell.length_b   1.000
_cell.length_c   1.000
_cell.angle_alpha   90.00
_cell.angle_beta   90.00
_cell.angle_gamma   90.00
#
_symmetry.space_group_name_H-M   'P 1'
#
loop_
_entity.id
_entity.type
_entity.pdbx_description
1 polymer ?
#
loop_
_entity_poly.entity_id
_entity_poly.type
_entity_poly.pdbx_seq_one_letter_code
_entity_poly.pdbx_strand_id
1 'polypeptide(L)'
;LSSLQRKAIGALITIDVHSRDVLDNLIKDNITTPTSFGWSKQLRYYYDETDREVVLRQSNATFTYRCEYLGASMRLVITPLTDR
;
A
#
# COMPACT_ATOMS: atom_id res chain seq x y z
N LEU A 1 20.41 9.17 -13.71
CA LEU A 1 18.95 9.18 -13.44
C LEU A 1 18.35 10.44 -14.02
N SER A 2 17.41 10.29 -14.95
CA SER A 2 16.63 11.43 -15.46
C SER A 2 15.80 12.07 -14.34
N SER A 3 15.34 13.30 -14.55
CA SER A 3 14.47 13.99 -13.59
C SER A 3 13.20 13.17 -13.27
N LEU A 4 12.61 12.54 -14.29
CA LEU A 4 11.45 11.66 -14.15
C LEU A 4 11.76 10.41 -13.34
N GLN A 5 12.86 9.72 -13.64
CA GLN A 5 13.27 8.52 -12.90
C GLN A 5 13.52 8.83 -11.43
N ARG A 6 14.12 9.99 -11.12
CA ARG A 6 14.37 10.42 -9.74
C ARG A 6 13.07 10.62 -8.95
N LYS A 7 12.04 11.22 -9.58
CA LYS A 7 10.71 11.38 -8.97
C LYS A 7 10.03 10.04 -8.74
N ALA A 8 10.08 9.14 -9.72
CA ALA A 8 9.51 7.79 -9.62
C ALA A 8 10.18 6.99 -8.47
N ILE A 9 11.51 7.03 -8.39
CA ILE A 9 12.26 6.38 -7.30
C ILE A 9 11.90 6.98 -5.94
N GLY A 10 11.80 8.32 -5.84
CA GLY A 10 11.38 8.97 -4.60
C GLY A 10 10.01 8.47 -4.11
N ALA A 11 9.05 8.33 -5.02
CA ALA A 11 7.74 7.78 -4.69
C ALA A 11 7.82 6.29 -4.27
N LEU A 12 8.65 5.48 -4.93
CA LEU A 12 8.84 4.07 -4.58
C LEU A 12 9.49 3.91 -3.20
N ILE A 13 10.50 4.72 -2.87
CA ILE A 13 11.17 4.70 -1.56
C ILE A 13 10.17 4.98 -0.44
N THR A 14 9.27 5.96 -0.61
CA THR A 14 8.25 6.27 0.40
C THR A 14 7.31 5.09 0.66
N ILE A 15 6.91 4.36 -0.38
CA ILE A 15 6.06 3.17 -0.24
C ILE A 15 6.82 2.04 0.43
N ASP A 16 8.08 1.83 0.06
CA ASP A 16 8.92 0.75 0.57
C ASP A 16 9.22 0.93 2.06
N VAL A 17 9.58 2.14 2.49
CA VAL A 17 9.78 2.48 3.91
C VAL A 17 8.51 2.23 4.72
N HIS A 18 7.35 2.66 4.22
CA HIS A 18 6.07 2.39 4.88
C HIS A 18 5.79 0.89 4.99
N SER A 19 6.04 0.12 3.92
CA SER A 19 5.79 -1.32 3.88
C SER A 19 6.66 -2.07 4.89
N ARG A 20 7.93 -1.65 5.03
CA ARG A 20 8.84 -2.17 6.06
C ARG A 20 8.31 -1.86 7.46
N ASP A 21 7.90 -0.62 7.71
CA ASP A 21 7.39 -0.22 9.03
C ASP A 21 6.11 -0.99 9.40
N VAL A 22 5.23 -1.28 8.42
CA VAL A 22 4.07 -2.16 8.60
C VAL A 22 4.50 -3.58 8.98
N LEU A 23 5.47 -4.15 8.25
CA LEU A 23 5.99 -5.49 8.54
C LEU A 23 6.58 -5.59 9.95
N ASP A 24 7.39 -4.61 10.35
CA ASP A 24 7.98 -4.55 11.69
C ASP A 24 6.91 -4.51 12.78
N ASN A 25 5.81 -3.80 12.55
CA ASN A 25 4.68 -3.76 13.48
C ASN A 25 3.95 -5.11 13.55
N LEU A 26 3.72 -5.77 12.42
CA LEU A 26 3.09 -7.10 12.39
C LEU A 26 3.93 -8.14 13.15
N ILE A 27 5.26 -8.08 13.02
CA ILE A 27 6.19 -8.95 13.75
C ILE A 27 6.14 -8.67 15.24
N LYS A 28 6.21 -7.40 15.66
CA LYS A 28 6.12 -7.01 17.08
C LYS A 28 4.82 -7.45 17.73
N ASP A 29 3.71 -7.32 17.01
CA ASP A 29 2.38 -7.69 17.50
C ASP A 29 2.08 -9.20 17.37
N ASN A 30 3.03 -10.01 16.89
CA ASN A 30 2.89 -11.45 16.66
C ASN A 30 1.67 -11.81 15.78
N ILE A 31 1.37 -10.97 14.78
CA ILE A 31 0.26 -11.20 13.87
C ILE A 31 0.68 -12.20 12.79
N THR A 32 0.12 -13.40 12.86
CA THR A 32 0.42 -14.50 11.92
C THR A 32 -0.74 -14.85 11.00
N THR A 33 -1.94 -14.32 11.27
CA THR A 33 -3.16 -14.66 10.53
C THR A 33 -3.68 -13.48 9.70
N PRO A 34 -4.16 -13.75 8.46
CA PRO A 34 -4.70 -12.70 7.60
C PRO A 34 -6.10 -12.20 8.04
N THR A 35 -6.70 -12.83 9.05
CA THR A 35 -7.96 -12.40 9.66
C THR A 35 -7.75 -11.40 10.79
N SER A 36 -6.52 -11.25 11.28
CA SER A 36 -6.19 -10.32 12.35
C SER A 36 -6.40 -8.87 11.91
N PHE A 37 -6.93 -8.06 12.82
CA PHE A 37 -7.21 -6.65 12.56
C PHE A 37 -5.97 -5.85 12.14
N GLY A 38 -4.81 -6.15 12.72
CA GLY A 38 -3.57 -5.44 12.35
C GLY A 38 -3.12 -5.67 10.90
N TRP A 39 -3.54 -6.79 10.27
CA TRP A 39 -3.37 -7.02 8.83
C TRP A 39 -4.52 -6.46 8.01
N SER A 40 -5.77 -6.61 8.48
CA SER A 40 -6.93 -6.15 7.73
C SER A 40 -7.00 -4.63 7.63
N LYS A 41 -6.51 -3.88 8.62
CA LYS A 41 -6.47 -2.40 8.61
C LYS A 41 -5.59 -1.81 7.49
N GLN A 42 -4.62 -2.58 7.00
CA GLN A 42 -3.69 -2.14 5.95
C GLN A 42 -4.39 -2.07 4.58
N LEU A 43 -4.03 -1.07 3.77
CA LEU A 43 -4.48 -0.98 2.39
C LEU A 43 -3.74 -2.02 1.53
N ARG A 44 -4.48 -2.99 0.99
CA ARG A 44 -3.91 -4.14 0.26
C ARG A 44 -4.43 -4.19 -1.16
N TYR A 45 -3.56 -4.56 -2.09
CA TYR A 45 -3.87 -4.72 -3.50
C TYR A 45 -3.90 -6.20 -3.85
N TYR A 46 -4.99 -6.64 -4.47
CA TYR A 46 -5.17 -7.99 -4.98
C TYR A 46 -5.43 -7.92 -6.48
N TYR A 47 -4.83 -8.82 -7.25
CA TYR A 47 -5.18 -8.99 -8.65
C TYR A 47 -6.21 -10.11 -8.75
N ASP A 48 -7.39 -9.81 -9.28
CA ASP A 48 -8.43 -10.79 -9.57
C ASP A 48 -8.21 -11.34 -10.98
N GLU A 49 -7.86 -12.62 -11.09
CA GLU A 49 -7.63 -13.26 -12.39
C GLU A 49 -8.93 -13.48 -13.19
N THR A 50 -10.08 -13.56 -12.51
CA THR A 50 -11.37 -13.84 -13.14
C THR A 50 -11.85 -12.62 -13.91
N ASP A 51 -11.91 -11.48 -13.22
CA ASP A 51 -12.38 -10.22 -13.79
C ASP A 51 -11.24 -9.41 -14.43
N ARG A 52 -9.98 -9.84 -14.24
CA ARG A 52 -8.75 -9.17 -14.70
C ARG A 52 -8.59 -7.75 -14.16
N GLU A 53 -9.13 -7.50 -12.96
CA GLU A 53 -9.12 -6.20 -12.30
C GLU A 53 -8.21 -6.22 -11.05
N VAL A 54 -7.68 -5.05 -10.69
CA VAL A 54 -7.01 -4.87 -9.39
C VAL A 54 -8.04 -4.42 -8.37
N VAL A 55 -8.15 -5.15 -7.27
CA VAL A 55 -9.07 -4.87 -6.17
C VAL A 55 -8.26 -4.44 -4.95
N LEU A 56 -8.59 -3.26 -4.43
CA LEU A 56 -8.08 -2.75 -3.16
C LEU A 56 -8.98 -3.23 -2.02
N ARG A 57 -8.38 -3.66 -0.91
CA ARG A 57 -9.10 -4.04 0.31
C ARG A 57 -8.49 -3.33 1.51
N GLN A 58 -9.34 -2.72 2.32
CA GLN A 58 -8.96 -2.11 3.58
C GLN A 58 -10.08 -2.34 4.60
N SER A 59 -9.76 -3.02 5.70
CA SER A 59 -10.72 -3.48 6.70
C SER A 59 -11.89 -4.23 6.02
N ASN A 60 -13.11 -3.70 6.13
CA ASN A 60 -14.32 -4.24 5.50
C ASN A 60 -14.66 -3.60 4.14
N ALA A 61 -13.88 -2.61 3.68
CA ALA A 61 -14.12 -1.92 2.43
C ALA A 61 -13.34 -2.57 1.28
N THR A 62 -13.99 -2.64 0.12
CA THR A 62 -13.41 -3.19 -1.12
C THR A 62 -13.65 -2.20 -2.26
N PHE A 63 -12.61 -1.89 -3.02
CA PHE A 63 -12.66 -0.93 -4.13
C PHE A 63 -11.98 -1.50 -5.37
N THR A 64 -12.59 -1.36 -6.54
CA THR A 64 -11.94 -1.67 -7.82
C THR A 64 -11.03 -0.51 -8.23
N TYR A 65 -9.79 -0.82 -8.58
CA TYR A 65 -8.84 0.16 -9.12
C TYR A 65 -9.27 0.60 -10.52
N ARG A 66 -9.37 1.91 -10.75
CA ARG A 66 -9.88 2.49 -12.01
C ARG A 66 -8.80 2.85 -13.03
N CYS A 67 -7.55 2.43 -12.82
CA CYS A 67 -6.44 2.60 -13.77
C CYS A 67 -6.22 4.05 -14.23
N GLU A 68 -6.47 5.02 -13.36
CA GLU A 68 -6.26 6.43 -13.66
C GLU A 68 -4.76 6.76 -13.80
N TYR A 69 -4.44 7.62 -14.76
CA TYR A 69 -3.06 8.07 -14.97
C TYR A 69 -2.72 9.24 -14.04
N LEU A 70 -1.88 8.99 -13.04
CA LEU A 70 -1.47 9.99 -12.05
C LEU A 70 -0.08 10.59 -12.31
N GLY A 71 0.67 10.06 -13.29
CA GLY A 71 2.05 10.45 -13.55
C GLY A 71 3.03 10.15 -12.39
N ALA A 72 4.24 10.71 -12.47
CA ALA A 72 5.26 10.59 -11.40
C ALA A 72 5.07 11.69 -10.32
N SER A 73 3.88 11.72 -9.73
CA SER A 73 3.59 12.61 -8.61
C SER A 73 4.38 12.18 -7.36
N MET A 74 4.76 13.15 -6.53
CA MET A 74 5.39 12.85 -5.24
C MET A 74 4.36 12.23 -4.30
N ARG A 75 4.77 11.22 -3.54
CA ARG A 75 3.93 10.60 -2.50
C ARG A 75 4.21 11.25 -1.15
N LEU A 76 3.14 11.52 -0.41
CA LEU A 76 3.23 11.97 0.96
C LEU A 76 3.77 10.83 1.84
N VAL A 77 4.53 11.20 2.86
CA VAL A 77 5.04 10.25 3.85
C VAL A 77 3.86 9.68 4.63
N ILE A 78 3.77 8.36 4.68
CA ILE A 78 2.72 7.66 5.40
C ILE A 78 3.16 7.54 6.86
N THR A 79 2.48 8.25 7.75
CA THR A 79 2.75 8.25 9.19
C THR A 79 1.64 7.49 9.92
N PRO A 80 1.85 7.08 11.19
CA PRO A 80 0.79 6.46 11.99
C PRO A 80 -0.47 7.33 12.13
N LEU A 81 -0.37 8.64 11.93
CA LEU A 81 -1.52 9.54 11.92
C LEU A 81 -2.32 9.47 10.61
N THR A 82 -1.66 9.17 9.50
CA THR A 82 -2.26 9.02 8.16
C THR A 82 -2.77 7.58 7.92
N ASP A 83 -2.19 6.58 8.60
CA ASP A 83 -2.52 5.14 8.51
C ASP A 83 -3.58 4.68 9.55
N ARG A 84 -4.45 5.60 9.98
CA ARG A 84 -5.48 5.34 11.00
C ARG A 84 -6.75 4.72 10.44
#